data_AF-A0A2V5YYX8-F1
#
_entry.id   AF-A0A2V5YYX8-F1
#
_cell.length_a   1.000
_cell.length_b   1.000
_cell.length_c   1.000
_cell.angle_alpha   90.00
_cell.angle_beta   90.00
_cell.angle_gamma   90.00
#
_symmetry.space_group_name_H-M   'P 1'
#
loop_
_entity.id
_entity.type
_entity.pdbx_description
1 polymer ?
#
loop_
_entity_poly.entity_id
_entity_poly.type
_entity_poly.pdbx_seq_one_letter_code
_entity_poly.pdbx_strand_id
1 'polypeptide(L)'
;MKKSYALTALLVGLLTIPLQAGTETYKQVAPPPPPPLYGLGFYGAIDMGANVYQNRGGTRTFTDDNPNSPFFGSNLEVDPKNDVGFFGGIKLGYVFGSGWIRPTVEGDFFYNGF
;
A
#
# COMPACT_ATOMS: atom_id res chain seq x y z
N MET A 1 3.01 -79.37 20.43
CA MET A 1 4.26 -78.61 20.17
C MET A 1 4.41 -78.20 18.71
N LYS A 2 4.54 -79.13 17.74
CA LYS A 2 4.75 -78.79 16.29
C LYS A 2 3.68 -77.86 15.68
N LYS A 3 2.40 -78.05 16.05
CA LYS A 3 1.29 -77.20 15.57
C LYS A 3 1.34 -75.76 16.12
N SER A 4 1.86 -75.57 17.33
CA SER A 4 1.99 -74.26 17.96
C SER A 4 3.08 -73.43 17.28
N TYR A 5 4.22 -74.04 16.94
CA TYR A 5 5.31 -73.36 16.22
C TYR A 5 4.90 -72.92 14.81
N ALA A 6 4.11 -73.75 14.11
CA ALA A 6 3.59 -73.39 12.79
C ALA A 6 2.64 -72.18 12.87
N LEU A 7 1.79 -72.13 13.90
CA LEU A 7 0.87 -71.02 14.11
C LEU A 7 1.62 -69.73 14.46
N THR A 8 2.65 -69.81 15.31
CA THR A 8 3.50 -68.66 15.64
C THR A 8 4.25 -68.14 14.41
N ALA A 9 4.80 -69.01 13.58
CA ALA A 9 5.48 -68.60 12.34
C ALA A 9 4.52 -67.90 11.36
N LEU A 10 3.30 -68.41 11.24
CA LEU A 10 2.27 -67.80 10.39
C LEU A 10 1.87 -66.40 10.88
N LEU A 11 1.67 -66.24 12.18
CA LEU A 11 1.34 -64.94 12.81
C LEU A 11 2.46 -63.92 12.64
N VAL A 12 3.72 -64.33 12.84
CA VAL A 12 4.88 -63.46 12.63
C VAL A 12 4.97 -63.04 11.16
N GLY A 13 4.80 -63.98 10.22
CA GLY A 13 4.78 -63.67 8.79
C GLY A 13 3.73 -62.62 8.44
N LEU A 14 2.48 -62.81 8.89
CA LEU A 14 1.37 -61.89 8.66
C LEU A 14 1.60 -60.49 9.24
N LEU A 15 2.30 -60.39 10.38
CA LEU A 15 2.62 -59.10 11.02
C LEU A 15 3.81 -58.37 10.38
N THR A 16 4.69 -59.09 9.68
CA THR A 16 5.88 -58.50 9.03
C THR A 16 5.63 -58.02 7.60
N ILE A 17 4.64 -58.58 6.90
CA ILE A 17 4.25 -58.16 5.53
C ILE A 17 3.92 -56.66 5.43
N PRO A 18 3.18 -56.04 6.38
CA PRO A 18 2.89 -54.60 6.35
C PRO A 18 4.13 -53.72 6.50
N LEU A 19 5.19 -54.17 7.18
CA LEU A 19 6.44 -53.41 7.28
C LEU A 19 7.20 -53.36 5.96
N GLN A 20 7.01 -54.35 5.07
CA GLN A 20 7.63 -54.40 3.75
C GLN A 20 6.83 -53.64 2.68
N ALA A 21 5.56 -53.33 2.95
CA ALA A 21 4.68 -52.64 2.02
C ALA A 21 5.05 -51.16 1.78
N GLY A 22 6.04 -50.63 2.53
CA GLY A 22 6.43 -49.23 2.46
C GLY A 22 5.37 -48.31 3.07
N THR A 23 5.80 -47.16 3.58
CA THR A 23 4.87 -46.11 3.96
C THR A 23 4.22 -45.55 2.70
N GLU A 24 2.90 -45.32 2.73
CA GLU A 24 2.17 -44.55 1.73
C GLU A 24 3.02 -43.36 1.29
N THR A 25 3.48 -43.35 0.04
CA THR A 25 4.02 -42.13 -0.55
C THR A 25 2.81 -41.23 -0.72
N TYR A 26 2.56 -40.40 0.31
CA TYR A 26 1.64 -39.29 0.22
C TYR A 26 1.91 -38.65 -1.14
N LYS A 27 0.94 -38.67 -2.05
CA LYS A 27 1.09 -38.01 -3.35
C LYS A 27 1.71 -36.66 -3.01
N GLN A 28 2.92 -36.39 -3.53
CA GLN A 28 3.49 -35.05 -3.53
C GLN A 28 2.62 -34.21 -4.47
N VAL A 29 1.37 -33.98 -4.06
CA VAL A 29 0.53 -32.97 -4.65
C VAL A 29 1.24 -31.69 -4.27
N ALA A 30 1.75 -30.99 -5.28
CA ALA A 30 2.30 -29.67 -5.08
C ALA A 30 1.29 -28.86 -4.24
N PRO A 31 1.73 -28.16 -3.18
CA PRO A 31 0.83 -27.34 -2.40
C PRO A 31 0.04 -26.41 -3.33
N PRO A 32 -1.25 -26.17 -3.05
CA PRO A 32 -2.06 -25.31 -3.89
C PRO A 32 -1.35 -23.96 -4.09
N PRO A 33 -1.43 -23.38 -5.29
CA PRO A 33 -0.76 -22.13 -5.58
C PRO A 33 -1.21 -21.07 -4.55
N PRO A 34 -0.30 -20.20 -4.09
CA PRO A 34 -0.65 -19.11 -3.20
C PRO A 34 -1.83 -18.31 -3.78
N PRO A 35 -2.76 -17.83 -2.94
CA PRO A 35 -3.85 -16.99 -3.41
C PRO A 35 -3.31 -15.79 -4.21
N PRO A 36 -3.96 -15.40 -5.32
CA PRO A 36 -3.54 -14.23 -6.07
C PRO A 36 -3.57 -12.99 -5.18
N LEU A 37 -2.43 -12.30 -5.11
CA LEU A 37 -2.30 -11.07 -4.35
C LEU A 37 -2.63 -9.89 -5.25
N TYR A 38 -3.81 -9.31 -5.05
CA TYR A 38 -4.26 -8.12 -5.76
C TYR A 38 -3.75 -6.85 -5.10
N GLY A 39 -3.43 -5.82 -5.90
CA GLY A 39 -2.98 -4.52 -5.40
C GLY A 39 -1.55 -4.50 -4.88
N LEU A 40 -0.68 -5.39 -5.39
CA LEU A 40 0.76 -5.35 -5.14
C LEU A 40 1.52 -4.75 -6.31
N GLY A 41 2.65 -4.13 -5.98
CA GLY A 41 3.52 -3.51 -6.96
C GLY A 41 3.23 -2.03 -7.17
N PHE A 42 3.64 -1.53 -8.34
CA PHE A 42 3.51 -0.12 -8.69
C PHE A 42 2.06 0.27 -8.93
N TYR A 43 1.69 1.42 -8.41
CA TYR A 43 0.43 2.07 -8.73
C TYR A 43 0.65 3.56 -8.96
N GLY A 44 -0.25 4.16 -9.74
CA GLY A 44 -0.35 5.61 -9.90
C GLY A 44 -1.77 6.07 -9.56
N ALA A 45 -1.87 7.21 -8.91
CA ALA A 45 -3.11 7.86 -8.54
C ALA A 45 -3.07 9.34 -8.91
N ILE A 46 -4.26 9.90 -9.14
CA ILE A 46 -4.44 11.33 -9.36
C ILE A 46 -5.18 11.85 -8.13
N ASP A 47 -4.54 12.77 -7.41
CA ASP A 47 -5.16 13.46 -6.31
C ASP A 47 -5.64 14.81 -6.83
N MET A 48 -6.92 15.09 -6.64
CA MET A 48 -7.51 16.36 -7.07
C MET A 48 -8.59 16.81 -6.09
N GLY A 49 -8.69 18.13 -5.92
CA GLY A 49 -9.75 18.74 -5.14
C GLY A 49 -9.98 20.18 -5.55
N ALA A 50 -11.15 20.69 -5.21
CA ALA A 50 -11.54 22.06 -5.51
C ALA A 50 -11.96 22.79 -4.24
N ASN A 51 -11.51 24.03 -4.10
CA ASN A 51 -11.92 24.92 -3.04
C ASN A 51 -13.10 25.77 -3.53
N VAL A 52 -14.30 25.47 -3.04
CA VAL A 52 -15.54 26.15 -3.45
C VAL A 52 -15.72 27.51 -2.75
N TYR A 53 -15.20 27.65 -1.53
CA TYR A 53 -15.27 28.87 -0.73
C TYR A 53 -13.93 29.15 -0.04
N GLN A 54 -13.19 30.13 -0.54
CA GLN A 54 -12.02 30.69 0.13
C GLN A 54 -12.26 32.16 0.46
N ASN A 55 -12.03 32.57 1.71
CA ASN A 55 -11.90 33.97 2.05
C ASN A 55 -10.49 34.43 1.65
N ARG A 56 -10.39 35.03 0.47
CA ARG A 56 -9.10 35.30 -0.21
C ARG A 56 -8.37 36.53 0.33
N GLY A 57 -8.99 37.27 1.26
CA GLY A 57 -8.53 38.58 1.66
C GLY A 57 -8.59 39.53 0.46
N GLY A 58 -9.63 40.37 0.40
CA GLY A 58 -9.75 41.35 -0.68
C GLY A 58 -8.54 42.28 -0.78
N THR A 59 -8.41 42.98 -1.90
CA THR A 59 -7.39 44.01 -2.12
C THR A 59 -7.29 44.95 -0.91
N ARG A 60 -6.08 45.10 -0.36
CA ARG A 60 -5.82 46.00 0.76
C ARG A 60 -4.87 47.10 0.31
N THR A 61 -5.25 48.34 0.57
CA THR A 61 -4.38 49.50 0.38
C THR A 61 -3.88 49.95 1.73
N PHE A 62 -2.56 50.00 1.89
CA PHE A 62 -1.90 50.59 3.05
C PHE A 62 -1.37 51.95 2.64
N THR A 63 -1.76 53.00 3.36
CA THR A 63 -1.34 54.37 3.09
C THR A 63 -0.33 54.82 4.14
N ASP A 64 0.77 55.45 3.71
CA ASP A 64 1.78 56.05 4.56
C ASP A 64 1.76 57.56 4.36
N ASP A 65 1.54 58.31 5.43
CA ASP A 65 1.50 59.79 5.43
C ASP A 65 2.91 60.40 5.40
N ASN A 66 3.97 59.59 5.42
CA ASN A 66 5.35 60.04 5.35
C ASN A 66 5.87 60.11 3.90
N PRO A 67 6.00 61.32 3.30
CA PRO A 67 6.47 61.48 1.92
C PRO A 67 7.94 61.05 1.70
N ASN A 68 8.71 60.78 2.76
CA ASN A 68 10.11 60.35 2.70
C ASN A 68 10.29 58.85 3.05
N SER A 69 9.20 58.07 3.08
CA SER A 69 9.25 56.63 3.38
C SER A 69 10.09 55.87 2.33
N PRO A 70 11.15 55.14 2.73
CA PRO A 70 12.08 54.52 1.78
C PRO A 70 11.56 53.23 1.13
N PHE A 71 10.32 52.81 1.43
CA PHE A 71 9.81 51.49 1.05
C PHE A 71 8.81 51.52 -0.12
N PHE A 72 7.68 52.24 0.00
CA PHE A 72 6.56 52.09 -0.94
C PHE A 72 5.91 53.39 -1.45
N GLY A 73 6.50 54.56 -1.19
CA GLY A 73 5.84 55.84 -1.49
C GLY A 73 4.61 56.07 -0.60
N SER A 74 3.55 56.71 -1.11
CA SER A 74 2.34 57.06 -0.34
C SER A 74 1.37 55.90 -0.16
N ASN A 75 1.30 54.95 -1.10
CA ASN A 75 0.37 53.82 -1.06
C ASN A 75 1.06 52.50 -1.45
N LEU A 76 0.82 51.45 -0.67
CA LEU A 76 1.09 50.06 -1.03
C LEU A 76 -0.22 49.33 -1.27
N GLU A 77 -0.46 48.94 -2.52
CA GLU A 77 -1.58 48.09 -2.90
C GLU A 77 -1.17 46.62 -2.86
N VAL A 78 -1.83 45.84 -2.02
CA VAL A 78 -1.68 44.38 -1.94
C VAL A 78 -2.93 43.75 -2.52
N ASP A 79 -2.80 43.26 -3.75
CA ASP A 79 -3.88 42.57 -4.47
C ASP A 79 -3.54 41.09 -4.69
N PRO A 80 -3.89 40.19 -3.75
CA PRO A 80 -3.59 38.77 -3.89
C PRO A 80 -4.44 38.14 -5.00
N LYS A 81 -3.81 37.88 -6.15
CA LYS A 81 -4.40 37.15 -7.29
C LYS A 81 -4.42 35.63 -7.09
N ASN A 82 -4.77 35.16 -5.89
CA ASN A 82 -4.79 33.74 -5.58
C ASN A 82 -6.12 33.12 -6.07
N ASP A 83 -6.33 33.06 -7.39
CA ASP A 83 -7.54 32.51 -8.04
C ASP A 83 -7.55 30.96 -8.08
N VAL A 84 -6.82 30.31 -7.17
CA VAL A 84 -6.56 28.88 -7.26
C VAL A 84 -7.64 28.09 -6.49
N GLY A 85 -8.77 27.90 -7.16
CA GLY A 85 -9.89 27.09 -6.68
C GLY A 85 -9.71 25.58 -6.91
N PHE A 86 -8.57 25.13 -7.44
CA PHE A 86 -8.30 23.73 -7.77
C PHE A 86 -6.87 23.36 -7.36
N PHE A 87 -6.73 22.28 -6.60
CA PHE A 87 -5.45 21.64 -6.33
C PHE A 87 -5.45 20.26 -6.97
N GLY A 88 -4.30 19.87 -7.48
CA GLY A 88 -4.11 18.59 -8.12
C GLY A 88 -2.68 18.12 -7.95
N GLY A 89 -2.47 16.82 -8.04
CA GLY A 89 -1.18 16.16 -7.95
C GLY A 89 -1.23 14.76 -8.52
N ILE A 90 -0.05 14.22 -8.79
CA ILE A 90 0.15 12.83 -9.19
C ILE A 90 0.82 12.13 -8.03
N LYS A 91 0.23 11.03 -7.59
CA LYS A 91 0.81 10.15 -6.57
C LYS A 91 1.29 8.88 -7.25
N LEU A 92 2.55 8.52 -7.01
CA LEU A 92 3.12 7.24 -7.45
C LEU A 92 3.57 6.47 -6.23
N GLY A 93 3.27 5.17 -6.18
CA GLY A 93 3.67 4.36 -5.04
C GLY A 93 3.90 2.90 -5.38
N TYR A 94 4.43 2.19 -4.39
CA TYR A 94 4.67 0.75 -4.45
C TYR A 94 4.17 0.09 -3.17
N VAL A 95 3.31 -0.91 -3.33
CA VAL A 95 2.72 -1.69 -2.21
C VAL A 95 3.53 -2.97 -2.01
N PHE A 96 4.00 -3.20 -0.77
CA PHE A 96 4.80 -4.36 -0.38
C PHE A 96 3.99 -5.41 0.40
N GLY A 97 4.45 -6.66 0.34
CA GLY A 97 4.02 -7.74 1.22
C GLY A 97 2.80 -8.52 0.74
N SER A 98 2.32 -9.47 1.53
CA SER A 98 1.19 -10.36 1.20
C SER A 98 0.14 -10.43 2.33
N GLY A 99 0.34 -9.65 3.39
CA GLY A 99 -0.53 -9.63 4.57
C GLY A 99 -1.79 -8.79 4.40
N TRP A 100 -2.60 -8.76 5.45
CA TRP A 100 -3.78 -7.90 5.58
C TRP A 100 -3.40 -6.42 5.67
N ILE A 101 -2.31 -6.13 6.39
CA ILE A 101 -1.70 -4.80 6.46
C ILE A 101 -0.52 -4.81 5.51
N ARG A 102 -0.50 -3.85 4.58
CA ARG A 102 0.52 -3.77 3.54
C ARG A 102 1.21 -2.42 3.60
N PRO A 103 2.49 -2.37 4.01
CA PRO A 103 3.22 -1.12 3.98
C PRO A 103 3.41 -0.65 2.54
N THR A 104 3.33 0.66 2.35
CA THR A 104 3.38 1.30 1.04
C THR A 104 4.34 2.48 1.11
N VAL A 105 5.13 2.68 0.06
CA VAL A 105 5.93 3.90 -0.12
C VAL A 105 5.29 4.71 -1.25
N GLU A 106 5.10 6.00 -1.00
CA GLU A 106 4.40 6.92 -1.91
C GLU A 106 5.21 8.19 -2.10
N GLY A 107 5.25 8.69 -3.34
CA GLY A 107 5.74 10.00 -3.69
C GLY A 107 4.60 10.85 -4.22
N ASP A 108 4.41 12.02 -3.61
CA ASP A 108 3.44 13.02 -4.03
C ASP A 108 4.15 14.06 -4.89
N PHE A 109 3.77 14.13 -6.17
CA PHE A 109 4.39 14.99 -7.17
C PHE A 109 3.39 16.04 -7.66
N PHE A 110 3.92 17.22 -8.00
CA PHE A 110 3.17 18.32 -8.60
C PHE A 110 2.00 18.82 -7.74
N TYR A 111 2.10 18.74 -6.41
CA TYR A 111 1.11 19.33 -5.51
C TYR A 111 1.07 20.85 -5.72
N ASN A 112 0.09 21.31 -6.48
CA ASN A 112 -0.12 22.73 -6.72
C ASN A 112 -1.18 23.25 -5.74
N GLY A 113 -0.75 23.58 -4.53
CA GLY A 113 -1.53 24.38 -3.58
C GLY A 113 -0.88 25.75 -3.42
N PHE A 114 -1.27 26.71 -4.26
CA PHE A 114 -0.92 28.13 -4.12
C PHE A 114 -2.12 28.91 -3.58
#